data_AF-A0A1E5QN46-F1
#
_entry.id   AF-A0A1E5QN46-F1
#
_cell.length_a   1.000
_cell.length_b   1.000
_cell.length_c   1.000
_cell.angle_alpha   90.00
_cell.angle_beta   90.00
_cell.angle_gamma   90.00
#
_symmetry.space_group_name_H-M   'P 1'
#
loop_
_entity.id
_entity.type
_entity.pdbx_description
1 polymer ?
#
loop_
_entity_poly.entity_id
_entity_poly.type
_entity_poly.pdbx_seq_one_letter_code
_entity_poly.pdbx_strand_id
1 'polypeptide(L)' 'MSSNGFNPDLSQSPVQYRGWLISTKMINGQLWIRWQHPNDTFPRYGRPVVSGDLAATISHVRFLIDVAIKLEANTPRKPS' A
#
# COMPACT_ATOMS: atom_id res chain seq x y z
N MET A 1 -20.28 7.43 -23.60
CA MET A 1 -19.55 6.42 -22.82
C MET A 1 -18.35 7.10 -22.22
N SER A 2 -18.38 7.39 -20.92
CA SER A 2 -17.32 8.13 -20.24
C SER A 2 -16.10 7.22 -20.08
N SER A 3 -15.00 7.60 -20.71
CA SER A 3 -13.69 7.00 -20.45
C SER A 3 -13.36 7.22 -18.97
N ASN A 4 -13.44 6.18 -18.16
CA ASN A 4 -12.84 6.17 -16.83
C ASN A 4 -11.35 6.44 -17.02
N GLY A 5 -10.94 7.69 -16.79
CA GLY A 5 -9.57 8.17 -16.92
C GLY A 5 -8.68 7.53 -15.87
N PHE A 6 -8.39 6.25 -16.04
CA PHE A 6 -7.41 5.55 -15.26
C PHE A 6 -6.06 5.82 -15.90
N ASN A 7 -5.25 6.67 -15.28
CA ASN A 7 -3.89 6.90 -15.76
C ASN A 7 -3.04 5.66 -15.44
N PRO A 8 -2.61 4.85 -16.43
CA PRO A 8 -1.84 3.63 -16.20
C PRO A 8 -0.49 3.91 -15.53
N ASP A 9 -0.04 5.17 -15.48
CA ASP A 9 1.22 5.60 -14.88
C ASP A 9 1.31 5.34 -13.36
N LEU A 10 0.17 5.31 -12.67
CA LEU A 10 0.11 4.95 -11.24
C LEU A 10 0.55 3.50 -10.96
N SER A 11 0.58 2.65 -11.99
CA SER A 11 0.96 1.24 -11.88
C SER A 11 2.47 0.99 -11.89
N GLN A 12 3.31 1.99 -12.20
CA GLN A 12 4.69 1.70 -12.64
C GLN A 12 5.81 2.11 -11.68
N SER A 13 5.59 3.00 -10.72
CA SER A 13 6.64 3.40 -9.77
C SER A 13 6.20 3.25 -8.31
N PRO A 14 6.70 2.21 -7.59
CA PRO A 14 6.52 2.10 -6.15
C PRO A 14 7.06 3.34 -5.44
N VAL A 15 6.30 3.87 -4.50
CA VAL A 15 6.72 4.95 -3.61
C VAL A 15 7.22 4.35 -2.32
N GLN A 16 8.36 4.81 -1.83
CA GLN A 16 8.84 4.44 -0.50
C GLN A 16 8.18 5.29 0.59
N TYR A 17 7.75 4.65 1.67
CA TYR A 17 7.26 5.30 2.88
C TYR A 17 7.83 4.58 4.10
N ARG A 18 8.64 5.28 4.92
CA ARG A 18 9.27 4.70 6.11
C ARG A 18 10.06 3.39 5.83
N GLY A 19 10.65 3.27 4.65
CA GLY A 19 11.36 2.06 4.20
C GLY A 19 10.46 0.94 3.65
N TRP A 20 9.14 1.09 3.72
CA TRP A 20 8.18 0.20 3.08
C TRP A 20 7.93 0.64 1.63
N LEU A 21 7.58 -0.29 0.76
CA LEU A 21 7.14 0.00 -0.60
C LEU A 21 5.62 0.09 -0.64
N ILE A 22 5.07 1.13 -1.25
CA ILE A 22 3.65 1.29 -1.55
C ILE A 22 3.52 1.42 -3.07
N SER A 23 2.65 0.62 -3.68
CA SER A 23 2.39 0.70 -5.12
C SER A 23 0.94 0.31 -5.41
N THR A 24 0.56 0.35 -6.68
CA THR A 24 -0.74 -0.12 -7.12
C THR A 24 -0.59 -1.28 -8.10
N LYS A 25 -1.63 -2.10 -8.25
CA LYS A 25 -1.67 -3.20 -9.21
C LYS A 25 -3.08 -3.36 -9.75
N MET A 26 -3.21 -3.57 -11.06
CA MET A 26 -4.49 -3.96 -11.66
C MET A 26 -4.76 -5.45 -11.41
N ILE A 27 -5.91 -5.78 -10.83
CA ILE A 27 -6.37 -7.16 -10.60
C ILE A 27 -7.85 -7.20 -10.97
N ASN A 28 -8.22 -8.08 -11.92
CA ASN A 28 -9.59 -8.25 -12.41
C ASN A 28 -10.25 -6.92 -12.85
N GLY A 29 -9.49 -6.05 -13.53
CA GLY A 29 -9.98 -4.76 -14.01
C GLY A 29 -10.14 -3.68 -12.93
N GLN A 30 -9.79 -3.97 -11.67
CA GLN A 30 -9.82 -3.02 -10.57
C GLN A 30 -8.40 -2.63 -10.15
N LEU A 31 -8.20 -1.39 -9.73
CA LEU A 31 -6.94 -0.96 -9.13
C LEU A 31 -6.90 -1.37 -7.67
N TRP A 32 -5.83 -2.05 -7.26
CA TRP A 32 -5.59 -2.42 -5.88
C TRP A 32 -4.38 -1.67 -5.37
N ILE A 33 -4.48 -1.11 -4.15
CA ILE A 33 -3.28 -0.68 -3.44
C ILE A 33 -2.56 -1.91 -2.87
N ARG A 34 -1.23 -1.89 -2.89
CA ARG A 34 -0.40 -2.90 -2.25
C ARG A 34 0.76 -2.25 -1.51
N TRP A 35 1.18 -2.86 -0.41
CA TRP A 35 2.34 -2.41 0.35
C TRP A 35 3.18 -3.59 0.85
N GLN A 36 4.47 -3.37 1.03
CA GLN A 36 5.44 -4.42 1.36
C GLN A 36 6.43 -3.91 2.41
N HIS A 37 6.55 -4.65 3.51
CA HIS A 37 7.61 -4.47 4.49
C HIS A 37 8.94 -4.93 3.89
N PRO A 38 10.08 -4.28 4.19
CA PRO A 38 11.39 -4.65 3.64
C PRO A 38 11.80 -6.12 3.89
N ASN A 39 11.30 -6.74 4.97
CA ASN A 39 11.60 -8.14 5.28
C ASN A 39 10.53 -9.12 4.78
N ASP A 40 9.45 -8.65 4.16
CA ASP A 40 8.40 -9.51 3.62
C ASP A 40 8.74 -9.91 2.18
N THR A 41 8.67 -11.20 1.86
CA THR A 41 8.84 -11.70 0.48
C THR A 41 7.67 -11.30 -0.44
N PHE A 42 6.47 -11.16 0.12
CA PHE A 42 5.24 -10.91 -0.63
C PHE A 42 4.55 -9.62 -0.17
N PRO A 43 3.97 -8.83 -1.10
CA PRO A 43 3.21 -7.64 -0.74
C PRO A 43 1.85 -8.00 -0.15
N ARG A 44 1.36 -7.12 0.72
CA ARG A 44 -0.01 -7.11 1.24
C ARG A 44 -0.88 -6.29 0.31
N TYR A 45 -2.15 -6.66 0.21
CA TYR A 45 -3.13 -5.97 -0.64
C TYR A 45 -4.20 -5.29 0.21
N GLY A 46 -4.57 -4.08 -0.16
CA GLY A 46 -5.69 -3.35 0.43
C GLY A 46 -7.01 -3.67 -0.26
N ARG A 47 -7.99 -2.78 -0.10
CA ARG A 47 -9.24 -2.84 -0.88
C ARG A 47 -9.03 -2.30 -2.30
N PRO A 48 -9.92 -2.65 -3.25
CA PRO A 48 -9.99 -1.98 -4.53
C PRO A 48 -10.13 -0.46 -4.35
N VAL A 49 -9.30 0.30 -5.06
CA VAL A 49 -9.38 1.76 -5.12
C VAL A 49 -10.56 2.13 -6.01
N VAL A 50 -11.57 2.75 -5.41
CA VAL A 50 -12.67 3.35 -6.16
C VAL A 50 -12.20 4.72 -6.70
N SER A 51 -12.64 5.08 -7.91
CA SER A 51 -12.31 6.37 -8.52
C SER A 51 -12.71 7.53 -7.61
N GLY A 52 -11.74 8.35 -7.19
CA GLY A 52 -11.92 9.45 -6.24
C GLY A 52 -11.24 9.23 -4.88
N ASP A 53 -10.96 7.98 -4.49
CA ASP A 53 -10.51 7.64 -3.14
C ASP A 53 -9.03 7.24 -3.02
N LEU A 54 -8.23 7.42 -4.08
CA LEU A 54 -6.82 6.98 -4.07
C LEU A 54 -6.02 7.67 -2.95
N ALA A 55 -6.18 8.99 -2.78
CA ALA A 55 -5.48 9.74 -1.74
C ALA A 55 -5.89 9.28 -0.33
N ALA A 56 -7.18 9.04 -0.09
CA ALA A 56 -7.68 8.51 1.17
C ALA A 56 -7.14 7.10 1.45
N THR A 57 -7.10 6.26 0.41
CA THR A 57 -6.57 4.89 0.48
C THR A 57 -5.07 4.89 0.79
N ILE A 58 -4.28 5.76 0.16
CA ILE A 58 -2.85 5.92 0.46
C ILE A 58 -2.65 6.39 1.91
N SER A 59 -3.40 7.38 2.36
CA SER A 59 -3.34 7.88 3.75
C SER A 59 -3.66 6.78 4.76
N HIS A 60 -4.66 5.94 4.47
CA HIS A 60 -5.00 4.80 5.32
C HIS A 60 -3.87 3.76 5.38
N VAL A 61 -3.24 3.43 4.24
CA VAL A 61 -2.09 2.51 4.22
C VAL A 61 -0.90 3.07 5.00
N ARG A 62 -0.61 4.37 4.88
CA ARG A 62 0.44 5.03 5.69
C ARG A 62 0.15 4.92 7.19
N PHE A 63 -1.10 5.15 7.60
CA PHE A 63 -1.53 4.95 8.99
C PHE A 63 -1.27 3.51 9.46
N LEU A 64 -1.61 2.50 8.66
CA LEU A 64 -1.37 1.09 9.01
C LEU A 64 0.13 0.78 9.16
N ILE A 65 0.97 1.34 8.28
CA ILE A 65 2.44 1.21 8.37
C ILE A 65 2.96 1.85 9.66
N ASP A 66 2.52 3.08 9.98
CA ASP A 66 2.94 3.77 11.19
C ASP A 66 2.50 3.02 12.46
N VAL A 67 1.31 2.41 12.44
CA VAL A 67 0.82 1.54 13.52
C VAL A 67 1.68 0.28 13.65
N ALA A 68 1.99 -0.39 12.53
CA ALA A 68 2.84 -1.59 12.54
C ALA A 68 4.22 -1.30 13.15
N ILE A 69 4.88 -0.22 12.70
CA ILE A 69 6.18 0.21 13.23
C ILE A 69 6.10 0.46 14.74
N LYS A 70 5.05 1.14 15.22
CA LYS A 70 4.85 1.39 16.65
C LYS A 70 4.65 0.10 17.43
N LEU A 71 3.90 -0.86 16.91
CA LEU A 71 3.68 -2.14 17.57
C LEU A 71 4.97 -2.97 17.63
N GLU A 72 5.74 -3.00 16.55
CA GLU A 72 7.03 -3.69 16.49
C GLU A 72 8.05 -3.08 17.47
N ALA A 73 8.12 -1.75 17.57
CA ALA A 73 9.01 -1.06 18.51
C ALA A 73 8.65 -1.33 19.98
N ASN A 74 7.36 -1.52 20.28
CA ASN A 74 6.88 -1.81 21.64
C ASN A 74 6.82 -3.29 21.97
N THR A 75 7.11 -4.17 21.01
CA THR A 75 7.20 -5.60 21.26
C THR A 75 8.60 -5.91 21.78
N PRO A 76 8.77 -6.31 23.07
CA PRO A 76 10.09 -6.65 23.58
C PRO A 76 10.66 -7.79 22.74
N ARG A 77 11.82 -7.55 22.09
CA ARG A 77 12.58 -8.63 21.46
C ARG A 77 12.88 -9.65 22.55
N LYS A 78 12.29 -10.83 22.45
CA LYS A 78 12.64 -11.97 23.30
C LYS A 78 14.13 -12.23 23.04
N PRO A 79 15.02 -12.13 24.03
CA PRO A 79 16.42 -12.45 23.83
C PRO A 79 16.49 -13.93 23.41
N SER A 80 17.12 -14.16 22.26
CA SER A 80 17.50 -15.47 21.72
C SER A 80 18.59 -16.11 22.56
#